data_AF-A0A0Q0ZMC0-F1
#
_entry.id   AF-A0A0Q0ZMC0-F1
#
_cell.length_a   1.000
_cell.length_b   1.000
_cell.length_c   1.000
_cell.angle_alpha   90.00
_cell.angle_beta   90.00
_cell.angle_gamma   90.00
#
_symmetry.space_group_name_H-M   'P 1'
#
loop_
_entity.id
_entity.type
_entity.pdbx_description
1 polymer ?
#
loop_
_entity_poly.entity_id
_entity_poly.type
_entity_poly.pdbx_seq_one_letter_code
_entity_poly.pdbx_strand_id
1 'polypeptide(L)'
;MVKDAGQLYTIEGIAASVLILTSAYLMLSATTVFTPGETHIYDMQLEQLGNDVLAVMDTAETWSSDPYPKSELEIYVENGDETGFGERFLYLANSTGTSPEDNLDYKATIFAREKATNELIPIHFGGSEYYRENAVVVTRWVNVDNTSPNLAGADPRQQTVLLEVVLWRV
;
A
#
# COMPACT_ATOMS: atom_id res chain seq x y z
N MET A 1 -64.38 17.10 27.48
CA MET A 1 -63.35 16.37 26.72
C MET A 1 -62.81 17.27 25.61
N VAL A 2 -61.91 18.22 25.94
CA VAL A 2 -61.25 19.13 24.96
C VAL A 2 -59.73 19.20 25.21
N LYS A 3 -59.23 18.59 26.29
CA LYS A 3 -57.81 18.67 26.69
C LYS A 3 -56.94 17.55 26.06
N ASP A 4 -57.53 16.40 25.73
CA ASP A 4 -56.79 15.24 25.23
C ASP A 4 -56.38 15.39 23.76
N ALA A 5 -57.20 16.06 22.93
CA ALA A 5 -56.90 16.29 21.53
C ALA A 5 -55.73 17.28 21.33
N GLY A 6 -55.64 18.33 22.17
CA GLY A 6 -54.55 19.31 22.11
C GLY A 6 -53.19 18.74 22.58
N GLN A 7 -53.21 17.80 23.53
CA GLN A 7 -52.01 17.08 23.98
C GLN A 7 -51.48 16.10 22.93
N LEU A 8 -52.37 15.46 22.17
CA LEU A 8 -51.96 14.53 21.11
C LEU A 8 -51.18 15.25 20.00
N TYR A 9 -51.65 16.42 19.55
CA TYR A 9 -50.95 17.23 18.54
C TYR A 9 -49.60 17.79 19.02
N THR A 10 -49.43 18.03 20.32
CA THR A 10 -48.14 18.48 20.87
C THR A 10 -47.14 17.34 20.97
N ILE A 11 -47.58 16.13 21.34
CA ILE A 11 -46.72 14.93 21.37
C ILE A 11 -46.29 14.53 19.95
N GLU A 12 -47.20 14.61 18.98
CA GLU A 12 -46.92 14.29 17.58
C GLU A 12 -45.91 15.28 16.96
N GLY A 13 -46.03 16.57 17.23
CA GLY A 13 -45.07 17.58 16.76
C GLY A 13 -43.66 17.39 17.33
N ILE A 14 -43.54 16.99 18.60
CA ILE A 14 -42.25 16.67 19.23
C ILE A 14 -41.66 15.40 18.61
N ALA A 15 -42.47 14.34 18.43
CA ALA A 15 -42.02 13.10 17.81
C ALA A 15 -41.53 13.31 16.36
N ALA A 16 -42.27 14.10 15.57
CA ALA A 16 -41.87 14.44 14.20
C ALA A 16 -40.56 15.24 14.18
N SER A 17 -40.39 16.20 15.09
CA SER A 17 -39.18 17.01 15.19
C SER A 17 -37.96 16.15 15.57
N VAL A 18 -38.11 15.20 16.50
CA VAL A 18 -37.05 14.25 16.84
C VAL A 18 -36.71 13.37 15.63
N LEU A 19 -37.69 12.82 14.92
CA LEU A 19 -37.43 12.00 13.74
C LEU A 19 -36.73 12.77 12.63
N ILE A 20 -37.12 14.02 12.37
CA ILE A 20 -36.48 14.88 11.37
C ILE A 20 -35.04 15.19 11.79
N LEU A 21 -34.81 15.55 13.05
CA LEU A 21 -33.46 15.85 13.56
C LEU A 21 -32.56 14.61 13.56
N THR A 22 -33.07 13.44 13.94
CA THR A 22 -32.31 12.19 13.86
C THR A 22 -32.00 11.81 12.42
N SER A 23 -32.95 11.99 11.49
CA SER A 23 -32.73 11.72 10.07
C SER A 23 -31.71 12.68 9.46
N ALA A 24 -31.79 13.97 9.79
CA ALA A 24 -30.82 14.97 9.38
C ALA A 24 -29.44 14.69 10.00
N TYR A 25 -29.39 14.29 11.28
CA TYR A 25 -28.15 13.88 11.94
C TYR A 25 -27.55 12.65 11.28
N LEU A 26 -28.36 11.64 10.91
CA LEU A 26 -27.87 10.46 10.20
C LEU A 26 -27.39 10.81 8.79
N MET A 27 -28.07 11.69 8.07
CA MET A 27 -27.59 12.20 6.77
C MET A 27 -26.28 12.97 6.90
N LEU A 28 -26.16 13.85 7.89
CA LEU A 28 -24.95 14.65 8.14
C LEU A 28 -23.80 13.83 8.75
N SER A 29 -24.11 12.75 9.48
CA SER A 29 -23.09 11.83 10.00
C SER A 29 -22.64 10.83 8.96
N ALA A 30 -23.43 10.61 7.90
CA ALA A 30 -23.03 9.82 6.74
C ALA A 30 -22.09 10.58 5.78
N THR A 31 -21.79 11.86 6.02
CA THR A 31 -21.03 12.73 5.09
C THR A 31 -19.54 12.42 4.93
N THR A 32 -19.04 11.30 5.43
CA THR A 32 -17.83 10.70 4.82
C THR A 32 -18.25 9.68 3.76
N VAL A 33 -19.11 10.10 2.82
CA VAL A 33 -19.25 9.38 1.56
C VAL A 33 -18.01 9.75 0.76
N PHE A 34 -16.97 8.92 0.85
CA PHE A 34 -15.90 8.95 -0.14
C PHE A 34 -16.56 8.72 -1.50
N THR A 35 -16.69 9.78 -2.29
CA THR A 35 -17.18 9.60 -3.65
C THR A 35 -16.12 8.83 -4.42
N PRO A 36 -16.49 7.92 -5.34
CA PRO A 36 -15.52 7.15 -6.14
C PRO A 36 -14.52 8.03 -6.91
N GLY A 37 -14.84 9.33 -7.10
CA GLY A 37 -13.93 10.29 -7.72
C GLY A 37 -12.78 10.75 -6.82
N GLU A 38 -12.95 10.76 -5.50
CA GLU A 38 -11.89 11.21 -4.58
C GLU A 38 -10.94 10.06 -4.20
N THR A 39 -11.42 8.83 -4.07
CA THR A 39 -10.55 7.66 -3.81
C THR A 39 -9.54 7.45 -4.93
N HIS A 40 -9.96 7.63 -6.19
CA HIS A 40 -9.08 7.50 -7.36
C HIS A 40 -7.92 8.51 -7.36
N ILE A 41 -8.10 9.71 -6.77
CA ILE A 41 -7.00 10.68 -6.68
C ILE A 41 -5.97 10.24 -5.64
N TYR A 42 -6.41 9.73 -4.50
CA TYR A 42 -5.51 9.20 -3.48
C TYR A 42 -4.77 7.95 -3.96
N ASP A 43 -5.45 7.06 -4.68
CA ASP A 43 -4.84 5.87 -5.26
C ASP A 43 -3.80 6.25 -6.34
N MET A 44 -4.13 7.20 -7.23
CA MET A 44 -3.16 7.69 -8.22
C MET A 44 -1.90 8.29 -7.56
N GLN A 45 -2.06 9.03 -6.45
CA GLN A 45 -0.92 9.60 -5.73
C GLN A 45 -0.05 8.52 -5.09
N LEU A 46 -0.67 7.48 -4.51
CA LEU A 46 0.05 6.34 -3.95
C LEU A 46 0.76 5.52 -5.04
N GLU A 47 0.15 5.35 -6.21
CA GLU A 47 0.76 4.69 -7.37
C GLU A 47 2.00 5.44 -7.86
N GLN A 48 1.87 6.76 -8.01
CA GLN A 48 2.99 7.63 -8.40
C GLN A 48 4.12 7.55 -7.37
N LEU A 49 3.80 7.66 -6.09
CA LEU A 49 4.78 7.59 -5.02
C LEU A 49 5.49 6.23 -4.98
N GLY A 50 4.74 5.13 -5.00
CA GLY A 50 5.34 3.79 -4.97
C GLY A 50 6.23 3.51 -6.19
N ASN A 51 5.83 4.00 -7.38
CA ASN A 51 6.63 3.88 -8.59
C ASN A 51 7.92 4.72 -8.50
N ASP A 52 7.82 5.95 -8.02
CA ASP A 52 8.97 6.83 -7.84
C ASP A 52 9.96 6.25 -6.82
N VAL A 53 9.48 5.71 -5.69
CA VAL A 53 10.33 5.05 -4.69
C VAL A 53 11.06 3.86 -5.31
N LEU A 54 10.36 2.98 -6.02
CA LEU A 54 11.00 1.83 -6.68
C LEU A 54 11.99 2.25 -7.77
N ALA A 55 11.70 3.33 -8.50
CA ALA A 55 12.61 3.87 -9.51
C ALA A 55 13.89 4.45 -8.88
N VAL A 56 13.78 5.12 -7.72
CA VAL A 56 14.93 5.61 -6.96
C VAL A 56 15.79 4.43 -6.47
N MET A 57 15.18 3.41 -5.89
CA MET A 57 15.90 2.21 -5.43
C MET A 57 16.55 1.42 -6.57
N ASP A 58 15.96 1.46 -7.75
CA ASP A 58 16.49 0.84 -8.97
C ASP A 58 17.56 1.71 -9.68
N THR A 59 17.97 2.81 -9.07
CA THR A 59 19.08 3.64 -9.55
C THR A 59 20.33 3.32 -8.72
N ALA A 60 21.45 3.03 -9.39
CA ALA A 60 22.71 2.83 -8.69
C ALA A 60 23.17 4.13 -8.01
N GLU A 61 23.31 4.13 -6.67
CA GLU A 61 23.68 5.33 -5.91
C GLU A 61 25.10 5.81 -6.15
N THR A 62 26.02 4.93 -6.57
CA THR A 62 27.44 5.28 -6.70
C THR A 62 28.00 4.91 -8.06
N TRP A 63 28.76 5.86 -8.61
CA TRP A 63 29.66 5.63 -9.73
C TRP A 63 30.83 4.77 -9.22
N SER A 64 30.60 3.47 -9.12
CA SER A 64 31.66 2.52 -8.76
C SER A 64 32.65 2.37 -9.93
N SER A 65 33.82 1.80 -9.67
CA SER A 65 34.77 1.42 -10.71
C SER A 65 34.28 0.26 -11.59
N ASP A 66 33.15 -0.36 -11.23
CA ASP A 66 32.49 -1.37 -12.03
C ASP A 66 31.76 -0.69 -13.21
N PRO A 67 31.98 -1.12 -14.47
CA PRO A 67 31.20 -0.64 -15.61
C PRO A 67 29.69 -0.95 -15.50
N TYR A 68 29.26 -1.85 -14.60
CA TYR A 68 27.86 -2.21 -14.38
C TYR A 68 27.50 -2.22 -12.89
N PRO A 69 27.41 -1.05 -12.23
CA PRO A 69 27.03 -0.98 -10.82
C PRO A 69 25.58 -1.44 -10.64
N LYS A 70 25.37 -2.39 -9.71
CA LYS A 70 24.03 -2.88 -9.36
C LYS A 70 23.23 -1.80 -8.63
N SER A 71 21.92 -1.80 -8.84
CA SER A 71 21.02 -0.94 -8.06
C SER A 71 20.88 -1.45 -6.62
N GLU A 72 20.48 -0.58 -5.69
CA GLU A 72 20.19 -1.03 -4.32
C GLU A 72 19.10 -2.11 -4.32
N LEU A 73 18.10 -1.94 -5.18
CA LEU A 73 17.02 -2.88 -5.38
C LEU A 73 17.52 -4.26 -5.80
N GLU A 74 18.42 -4.32 -6.80
CA GLU A 74 19.05 -5.57 -7.22
C GLU A 74 19.81 -6.23 -6.07
N ILE A 75 20.57 -5.46 -5.28
CA ILE A 75 21.34 -5.99 -4.14
C ILE A 75 20.42 -6.58 -3.06
N TYR A 76 19.32 -5.90 -2.72
CA TYR A 76 18.37 -6.41 -1.72
C TYR A 76 17.69 -7.70 -2.18
N VAL A 77 17.24 -7.73 -3.43
CA VAL A 77 16.59 -8.91 -4.02
C VAL A 77 17.59 -10.05 -4.15
N GLU A 78 18.81 -9.81 -4.63
CA GLU A 78 19.84 -10.85 -4.76
C GLU A 78 20.20 -11.47 -3.41
N ASN A 79 20.36 -10.66 -2.37
CA ASN A 79 20.73 -11.14 -1.03
C ASN A 79 19.55 -11.74 -0.24
N GLY A 80 18.32 -11.51 -0.69
CA GLY A 80 17.12 -11.83 0.08
C GLY A 80 17.04 -11.01 1.37
N ASP A 81 17.46 -9.74 1.32
CA ASP A 81 17.47 -8.84 2.47
C ASP A 81 16.13 -8.09 2.59
N GLU A 82 15.15 -8.79 3.17
CA GLU A 82 13.80 -8.27 3.41
C GLU A 82 13.79 -7.07 4.36
N THR A 83 14.69 -7.06 5.36
CA THR A 83 14.73 -6.00 6.38
C THR A 83 15.33 -4.73 5.80
N GLY A 84 16.47 -4.83 5.13
CA GLY A 84 17.12 -3.68 4.48
C GLY A 84 16.26 -3.06 3.40
N PHE A 85 15.60 -3.89 2.58
CA PHE A 85 14.60 -3.42 1.61
C PHE A 85 13.49 -2.63 2.31
N GLY A 86 12.91 -3.19 3.36
CA GLY A 86 11.79 -2.58 4.08
C GLY A 86 12.10 -1.25 4.73
N GLU A 87 13.23 -1.16 5.43
CA GLU A 87 13.68 0.07 6.06
C GLU A 87 13.93 1.17 5.02
N ARG A 88 14.58 0.83 3.90
CA ARG A 88 14.88 1.78 2.83
C ARG A 88 13.61 2.23 2.11
N PHE A 89 12.73 1.29 1.76
CA PHE A 89 11.48 1.56 1.06
C PHE A 89 10.56 2.45 1.90
N LEU A 90 10.33 2.13 3.17
CA LEU A 90 9.51 2.93 4.08
C LEU A 90 10.11 4.31 4.35
N TYR A 91 11.43 4.40 4.48
CA TYR A 91 12.11 5.68 4.63
C TYR A 91 11.85 6.61 3.44
N LEU A 92 11.96 6.09 2.21
CA LEU A 92 11.70 6.88 1.00
C LEU A 92 10.21 7.19 0.85
N ALA A 93 9.32 6.23 1.12
CA ALA A 93 7.88 6.41 0.99
C ALA A 93 7.30 7.42 1.99
N ASN A 94 7.79 7.43 3.24
CA ASN A 94 7.25 8.31 4.29
C ASN A 94 7.96 9.68 4.38
N SER A 95 9.02 9.90 3.60
CA SER A 95 9.76 11.17 3.58
C SER A 95 8.97 12.27 2.87
N THR A 96 8.22 13.07 3.63
CA THR A 96 7.41 14.20 3.11
C THR A 96 8.13 15.55 3.15
N GLY A 97 9.41 15.57 3.53
CA GLY A 97 10.20 16.81 3.73
C GLY A 97 9.65 17.76 4.80
N THR A 98 8.58 17.37 5.49
CA THR A 98 7.85 18.14 6.52
C THR A 98 7.44 17.20 7.65
N SER A 99 7.21 17.73 8.85
CA SER A 99 6.75 16.93 10.00
C SER A 99 5.26 17.17 10.22
N PRO A 100 4.43 16.13 10.44
CA PRO A 100 4.78 14.70 10.55
C PRO A 100 5.03 14.01 9.20
N GLU A 101 5.81 12.93 9.23
CA GLU A 101 6.01 12.01 8.11
C GLU A 101 4.69 11.33 7.71
N ASP A 102 4.61 10.81 6.49
CA ASP A 102 3.45 9.99 6.08
C ASP A 102 3.44 8.67 6.88
N ASN A 103 2.30 7.99 6.91
CA ASN A 103 2.09 6.76 7.66
C ASN A 103 1.75 5.60 6.72
N LEU A 104 2.62 5.37 5.74
CA LEU A 104 2.50 4.29 4.78
C LEU A 104 3.10 3.00 5.32
N ASP A 105 2.48 1.90 4.90
CA ASP A 105 2.94 0.53 5.15
C ASP A 105 2.87 -0.28 3.85
N TYR A 106 3.62 -1.38 3.79
CA TYR A 106 3.80 -2.14 2.57
C TYR A 106 3.80 -3.65 2.79
N LYS A 107 3.55 -4.38 1.70
CA LYS A 107 3.76 -5.83 1.58
C LYS A 107 4.48 -6.09 0.27
N ALA A 108 5.63 -6.74 0.30
CA ALA A 108 6.36 -7.08 -0.91
C ALA A 108 6.36 -8.60 -1.17
N THR A 109 6.28 -8.95 -2.44
CA THR A 109 6.30 -10.32 -2.95
C THR A 109 7.16 -10.37 -4.20
N ILE A 110 8.09 -11.33 -4.25
CA ILE A 110 8.91 -11.60 -5.43
C ILE A 110 8.33 -12.81 -6.16
N PHE A 111 8.13 -12.67 -7.46
CA PHE A 111 7.84 -13.81 -8.33
C PHE A 111 9.11 -14.25 -9.04
N ALA A 112 9.59 -15.43 -8.69
CA ALA A 112 10.81 -16.03 -9.23
C ALA A 112 10.52 -17.41 -9.81
N ARG A 113 11.42 -17.89 -10.69
CA ARG A 113 11.36 -19.27 -11.19
C ARG A 113 11.76 -20.24 -10.08
N GLU A 114 10.99 -21.30 -9.88
CA GLU A 114 11.33 -22.38 -8.96
C GLU A 114 12.33 -23.37 -9.57
N LYS A 115 13.34 -23.76 -8.78
CA LYS A 115 14.41 -24.68 -9.20
C LYS A 115 13.91 -26.08 -9.62
N ALA A 116 12.89 -26.60 -8.93
CA ALA A 116 12.47 -27.99 -9.07
C ALA A 116 11.47 -28.20 -10.23
N THR A 117 10.53 -27.28 -10.40
CA THR A 117 9.40 -27.41 -11.32
C THR A 117 9.54 -26.51 -12.56
N ASN A 118 10.42 -25.51 -12.53
CA ASN A 118 10.49 -24.39 -13.47
C ASN A 118 9.22 -23.53 -13.53
N GLU A 119 8.33 -23.63 -12.54
CA GLU A 119 7.14 -22.79 -12.42
C GLU A 119 7.47 -21.45 -11.75
N LEU A 120 6.59 -20.45 -11.94
CA LEU A 120 6.72 -19.17 -11.27
C LEU A 120 6.10 -19.28 -9.86
N ILE A 121 6.87 -18.97 -8.82
CA ILE A 121 6.41 -19.04 -7.43
C ILE A 121 6.42 -17.65 -6.78
N PRO A 122 5.40 -17.30 -5.99
CA PRO A 122 5.42 -16.12 -5.14
C PRO A 122 6.25 -16.40 -3.88
N ILE A 123 7.15 -15.49 -3.55
CA ILE A 123 8.01 -15.52 -2.37
C ILE A 123 7.74 -14.24 -1.59
N HIS A 124 7.32 -14.37 -0.33
CA HIS A 124 7.15 -13.21 0.54
C HIS A 124 8.49 -12.50 0.72
N PHE A 125 8.49 -11.17 0.61
CA PHE A 125 9.69 -10.34 0.65
C PHE A 125 9.49 -9.14 1.59
N GLY A 126 9.13 -9.41 2.84
CA GLY A 126 8.94 -8.40 3.87
C GLY A 126 7.62 -7.62 3.80
N GLY A 127 7.45 -6.75 4.81
CA GLY A 127 6.24 -5.96 5.02
C GLY A 127 5.22 -6.60 5.95
N SER A 128 4.11 -5.91 6.17
CA SER A 128 3.02 -6.38 7.04
C SER A 128 1.87 -6.97 6.21
N GLU A 129 0.97 -7.72 6.85
CA GLU A 129 -0.20 -8.27 6.15
C GLU A 129 -1.29 -7.21 5.99
N TYR A 130 -1.83 -7.09 4.78
CA TYR A 130 -2.84 -6.11 4.43
C TYR A 130 -4.26 -6.67 4.54
N TYR A 131 -5.16 -5.93 5.20
CA TYR A 131 -6.52 -6.39 5.51
C TYR A 131 -7.63 -5.37 5.18
N ARG A 132 -7.32 -4.16 4.70
CA ARG A 132 -8.23 -3.00 4.78
C ARG A 132 -8.17 -2.10 3.55
N GLU A 133 -8.77 -2.57 2.46
CA GLU A 133 -9.45 -1.79 1.42
C GLU A 133 -9.09 -0.27 1.30
N ASN A 134 -7.86 0.04 0.86
CA ASN A 134 -7.37 1.10 -0.03
C ASN A 134 -5.85 0.92 -0.20
N ALA A 135 -5.45 0.05 -1.13
CA ALA A 135 -4.04 -0.23 -1.42
C ALA A 135 -3.78 -0.18 -2.92
N VAL A 136 -2.56 0.20 -3.26
CA VAL A 136 -2.07 0.25 -4.63
C VAL A 136 -0.99 -0.80 -4.80
N VAL A 137 -0.99 -1.46 -5.95
CA VAL A 137 0.03 -2.43 -6.32
C VAL A 137 0.97 -1.79 -7.32
N VAL A 138 2.27 -1.79 -7.01
CA VAL A 138 3.32 -1.31 -7.91
C VAL A 138 4.28 -2.46 -8.19
N THR A 139 4.66 -2.62 -9.45
CA THR A 139 5.54 -3.70 -9.89
C THR A 139 6.80 -3.18 -10.56
N ARG A 140 7.93 -3.84 -10.31
CA ARG A 140 9.22 -3.56 -10.96
C ARG A 140 9.90 -4.87 -11.37
N TRP A 141 10.48 -4.90 -12.57
CA TRP A 141 11.34 -6.01 -13.00
C TRP A 141 12.76 -5.79 -12.48
N VAL A 142 13.33 -6.81 -11.85
CA VAL A 142 14.68 -6.76 -11.25
C VAL A 142 15.51 -7.89 -11.86
N ASN A 143 16.71 -7.56 -12.34
CA ASN A 143 17.64 -8.56 -12.84
C ASN A 143 18.52 -9.05 -11.69
N VAL A 144 18.56 -10.36 -11.50
CA VAL A 144 19.40 -10.99 -10.48
C VAL A 144 20.38 -11.94 -11.15
N ASP A 145 21.67 -11.79 -10.84
CA ASP A 145 22.74 -12.65 -11.37
C ASP A 145 22.81 -13.98 -10.62
N ASN A 146 22.52 -13.93 -9.32
CA ASN A 146 22.50 -15.09 -8.46
C ASN A 146 21.51 -14.85 -7.32
N THR A 147 20.55 -15.75 -7.17
CA THR A 147 19.54 -15.63 -6.11
C THR A 147 20.04 -16.24 -4.81
N SER A 148 20.00 -15.48 -3.71
CA SER A 148 20.44 -15.93 -2.39
C SER A 148 19.67 -17.15 -1.90
N PRO A 149 20.32 -18.04 -1.10
CA PRO A 149 19.63 -19.11 -0.39
C PRO A 149 18.48 -18.64 0.51
N ASN A 150 18.46 -17.36 0.90
CA ASN A 150 17.41 -16.77 1.73
C ASN A 150 16.06 -16.69 0.99
N LEU A 151 16.07 -16.63 -0.35
CA LEU A 151 14.87 -16.72 -1.18
C LEU A 151 14.55 -18.19 -1.43
N ALA A 152 13.99 -18.84 -0.40
CA ALA A 152 13.68 -20.26 -0.43
C ALA A 152 12.79 -20.64 -1.62
N GLY A 153 13.26 -21.58 -2.44
CA GLY A 153 12.54 -22.10 -3.61
C GLY A 153 12.96 -21.47 -4.95
N ALA A 154 13.56 -20.28 -4.95
CA ALA A 154 14.02 -19.65 -6.17
C ALA A 154 15.19 -20.42 -6.83
N ASP A 155 15.23 -20.44 -8.17
CA ASP A 155 16.37 -20.94 -8.94
C ASP A 155 17.59 -20.04 -8.69
N PRO A 156 18.74 -20.57 -8.24
CA PRO A 156 19.93 -19.75 -8.00
C PRO A 156 20.56 -19.18 -9.28
N ARG A 157 20.13 -19.59 -10.47
CA ARG A 157 20.67 -19.07 -11.73
C ARG A 157 20.28 -17.61 -11.97
N GLN A 158 21.05 -16.94 -12.82
CA GLN A 158 20.70 -15.62 -13.34
C GLN A 158 19.29 -15.64 -13.95
N GLN A 159 18.44 -14.71 -13.52
CA GLN A 159 17.07 -14.57 -13.97
C GLN A 159 16.56 -13.15 -13.76
N THR A 160 15.46 -12.80 -14.43
CA THR A 160 14.70 -11.58 -14.15
C THR A 160 13.51 -11.96 -13.29
N VAL A 161 13.37 -11.32 -12.13
CA VAL A 161 12.26 -11.53 -11.19
C VAL A 161 11.31 -10.34 -11.21
N LEU A 162 10.04 -10.58 -10.90
CA LEU A 162 9.05 -9.52 -10.72
C LEU A 162 8.96 -9.21 -9.23
N LEU A 163 9.29 -7.99 -8.84
CA LEU A 163 8.98 -7.47 -7.52
C LEU A 163 7.60 -6.79 -7.57
N GLU A 164 6.69 -7.26 -6.73
CA GLU A 164 5.39 -6.65 -6.49
C GLU A 164 5.36 -6.07 -5.09
N VAL A 165 4.99 -4.79 -4.98
CA VAL A 165 4.83 -4.09 -3.70
C VAL A 165 3.41 -3.57 -3.62
N VAL A 166 2.69 -4.04 -2.60
CA VAL A 166 1.40 -3.50 -2.20
C VAL A 166 1.65 -2.40 -1.19
N LEU A 167 1.12 -1.21 -1.41
CA LEU A 167 1.32 0.00 -0.59
C LEU A 167 -0.03 0.53 -0.12
N TRP A 168 -0.14 0.90 1.15
CA TRP A 168 -1.34 1.54 1.71
C TRP A 168 -1.00 2.51 2.83
N ARG A 169 -1.98 3.35 3.19
CA ARG A 169 -1.88 4.26 4.33
C ARG A 169 -2.54 3.64 5.57
N VAL A 170 -1.90 3.79 6.74
CA VAL A 170 -2.34 3.20 8.03
C VAL A 170 -3.27 4.14 8.82
#